data_AF-A0AA38FAS9-F1
#
_entry.id   AF-A0AA38FAS9-F1
#
_cell.length_a   1.000
_cell.length_b   1.000
_cell.length_c   1.000
_cell.angle_alpha   90.00
_cell.angle_beta   90.00
_cell.angle_gamma   90.00
#
_symmetry.space_group_name_H-M   'P 1'
#
loop_
_entity.id
_entity.type
_entity.pdbx_description
1 polymer ?
#
loop_
_entity_poly.entity_id
_entity_poly.type
_entity_poly.pdbx_seq_one_letter_code
_entity_poly.pdbx_strand_id
1 'polypeptide(L)'
;MSLELPALELMKQLELLEFEPMEVRYVELMELQEIRNQASRVMDKDQALIKKTFDKKANERSLKFGDLVLKWDADREKLGRHSKFDAIWSGPYMVTK
;
A
#
# COMPACT_ATOMS: atom_id res chain seq x y z
N MET A 1 -9.71 3.74 23.17
CA MET A 1 -8.91 3.48 24.38
C MET A 1 -9.39 2.15 24.95
N SER A 2 -8.86 1.03 24.44
CA SER A 2 -9.03 -0.26 25.08
C SER A 2 -8.08 -0.30 26.27
N LEU A 3 -8.63 -0.46 27.47
CA LEU A 3 -7.83 -0.83 28.64
C LEU A 3 -7.45 -2.29 28.45
N GLU A 4 -6.29 -2.54 27.83
CA GLU A 4 -5.68 -3.86 27.92
C GLU A 4 -5.24 -4.03 29.38
N LEU A 5 -6.01 -4.85 30.10
CA LEU A 5 -5.81 -5.11 31.52
C LEU A 5 -4.40 -5.67 31.69
N PRO A 6 -3.55 -5.10 32.58
CA PRO A 6 -2.23 -5.64 32.88
C PRO A 6 -2.24 -7.12 33.28
N ALA A 7 -3.38 -7.61 33.77
CA ALA A 7 -3.60 -9.03 34.06
C ALA A 7 -3.67 -9.92 32.81
N LEU A 8 -4.20 -9.43 31.69
CA LEU A 8 -4.21 -10.17 30.40
C LEU A 8 -2.80 -10.28 29.83
N GLU A 9 -2.03 -9.20 29.89
CA GLU A 9 -0.60 -9.20 29.51
C GLU A 9 0.18 -10.22 30.35
N LEU A 10 -0.05 -10.23 31.66
CA LEU A 10 0.59 -11.16 32.59
C LEU A 10 0.17 -12.61 32.33
N MET A 11 -1.11 -12.87 32.05
CA MET A 11 -1.61 -14.20 31.67
C MET A 11 -0.97 -14.70 30.37
N LYS A 12 -0.87 -13.84 29.35
CA LYS A 12 -0.17 -14.15 28.10
C LYS A 12 1.29 -14.51 28.38
N GLN A 13 1.99 -13.73 29.21
CA GLN A 13 3.37 -14.02 29.60
C GLN A 13 3.53 -15.34 30.37
N LEU A 14 2.55 -15.69 31.21
CA LEU A 14 2.55 -16.94 31.97
C LEU A 14 2.25 -18.16 31.09
N GLU A 15 1.33 -18.06 30.12
CA GLU A 15 1.12 -19.11 29.12
C GLU A 15 2.37 -19.32 28.25
N LEU A 16 3.06 -18.23 27.86
CA LEU A 16 4.27 -18.29 27.04
C LEU A 16 5.48 -18.92 27.76
N LEU A 17 5.48 -19.03 29.09
CA LEU A 17 6.51 -19.76 29.84
C LEU A 17 6.41 -21.28 29.65
N GLU A 18 5.26 -21.80 29.20
CA GLU A 18 5.06 -23.23 28.91
C GLU A 18 5.53 -23.62 27.49
N PHE A 19 5.75 -22.63 26.62
CA PHE A 19 6.19 -22.82 25.23
C PHE A 19 7.70 -22.71 25.10
N GLU A 20 8.26 -23.41 24.10
CA GLU A 20 9.67 -23.23 23.75
C GLU A 20 9.90 -21.78 23.25
N PRO A 21 11.02 -21.12 23.58
CA PRO A 21 11.29 -19.72 23.20
C PRO A 21 11.13 -19.41 21.70
N MET A 22 11.28 -20.43 20.85
CA MET A 22 11.08 -20.33 19.41
C MET A 22 9.60 -20.18 19.01
N GLU A 23 8.70 -20.86 19.72
CA GLU A 23 7.26 -20.86 19.45
C GLU A 23 6.63 -19.53 19.86
N VAL A 24 7.06 -18.98 21.00
CA VAL A 24 6.71 -17.63 21.46
C VAL A 24 7.05 -16.60 20.38
N ARG A 25 8.30 -16.63 19.90
CA ARG A 25 8.77 -15.72 18.86
C ARG A 25 8.02 -15.87 17.54
N TYR A 26 7.62 -17.10 17.20
CA TYR A 26 6.84 -17.36 15.99
C TYR A 26 5.45 -16.71 16.07
N VAL A 27 4.77 -16.84 17.21
CA VAL A 27 3.46 -16.19 17.46
C VAL A 27 3.58 -14.67 17.37
N GLU A 28 4.59 -14.07 17.99
CA GLU A 28 4.85 -12.63 17.90
C GLU A 28 5.05 -12.16 16.45
N LEU A 29 5.82 -12.91 15.65
CA LEU A 29 6.02 -12.60 14.24
C LEU A 29 4.71 -12.69 13.43
N MET A 30 3.84 -13.66 13.74
CA MET A 30 2.53 -13.77 13.12
C MET A 30 1.64 -12.57 13.46
N GLU A 31 1.60 -12.15 14.72
CA GLU A 31 0.83 -10.97 15.17
C GLU A 31 1.30 -9.71 14.45
N LEU A 32 2.62 -9.48 14.40
CA LEU A 32 3.21 -8.35 13.67
C LEU A 32 2.89 -8.39 12.17
N GLN A 33 2.93 -9.58 11.56
CA GLN A 33 2.59 -9.74 10.16
C GLN A 33 1.11 -9.43 9.90
N GLU A 34 0.21 -9.83 10.80
CA GLU A 34 -1.22 -9.52 10.66
C GLU A 34 -1.50 -8.02 10.81
N ILE A 35 -0.85 -7.35 11.78
CA ILE A 35 -0.92 -5.88 11.92
C ILE A 35 -0.44 -5.20 10.64
N ARG A 36 0.69 -5.65 10.08
CA ARG A 36 1.21 -5.15 8.81
C ARG A 36 0.20 -5.33 7.68
N ASN A 37 -0.38 -6.53 7.55
CA ASN A 37 -1.38 -6.82 6.51
C ASN A 37 -2.61 -5.91 6.63
N GLN A 38 -3.08 -5.66 7.85
CA GLN A 38 -4.21 -4.76 8.10
C GLN A 38 -3.88 -3.32 7.68
N ALA A 39 -2.70 -2.81 8.06
CA ALA A 39 -2.25 -1.50 7.63
C ALA A 39 -2.17 -1.39 6.10
N SER A 40 -1.60 -2.39 5.42
CA SER A 40 -1.56 -2.43 3.95
C SER A 40 -2.96 -2.41 3.32
N ARG A 41 -3.91 -3.20 3.84
CA ARG A 41 -5.30 -3.21 3.33
C ARG A 41 -5.99 -1.86 3.48
N VAL A 42 -5.73 -1.12 4.56
CA VAL A 42 -6.29 0.22 4.76
C VAL A 42 -5.70 1.19 3.75
N MET A 43 -4.37 1.18 3.59
CA MET A 43 -3.68 2.02 2.59
C MET A 43 -4.19 1.76 1.17
N ASP A 44 -4.37 0.50 0.77
CA ASP A 44 -4.86 0.13 -0.55
C ASP A 44 -6.28 0.67 -0.81
N LYS A 45 -7.16 0.58 0.21
CA LYS A 45 -8.52 1.12 0.14
C LYS A 45 -8.52 2.64 -0.02
N ASP A 46 -7.71 3.34 0.77
CA ASP A 46 -7.58 4.79 0.69
C ASP A 46 -7.04 5.23 -0.67
N GLN A 47 -6.02 4.54 -1.18
CA GLN A 47 -5.46 4.79 -2.51
C GLN A 47 -6.51 4.56 -3.61
N ALA A 48 -7.29 3.49 -3.52
CA ALA A 48 -8.38 3.22 -4.46
C ALA A 48 -9.47 4.31 -4.42
N LEU A 49 -9.80 4.83 -3.24
CA LEU A 49 -10.78 5.90 -3.08
C LEU A 49 -10.28 7.23 -3.66
N ILE A 50 -9.03 7.58 -3.39
CA ILE A 50 -8.37 8.76 -3.99
C ILE A 50 -8.39 8.63 -5.51
N LYS A 51 -7.97 7.49 -6.06
CA LYS A 51 -8.00 7.23 -7.51
C LYS A 51 -9.42 7.39 -8.07
N LYS A 52 -10.42 6.78 -7.45
CA LYS A 52 -11.83 6.86 -7.90
C LYS A 52 -12.37 8.29 -7.89
N THR A 53 -12.03 9.08 -6.88
CA THR A 53 -12.48 10.48 -6.79
C THR A 53 -11.81 11.37 -7.83
N PHE A 54 -10.54 11.12 -8.13
CA PHE A 54 -9.82 11.80 -9.21
C PHE A 54 -10.39 11.42 -10.58
N ASP A 55 -10.53 10.13 -10.85
CA ASP A 55 -11.04 9.58 -12.12
C ASP A 55 -12.48 10.05 -12.40
N LYS A 56 -13.32 10.23 -11.35
CA LYS A 56 -14.68 10.79 -11.51
C LYS A 56 -14.68 12.19 -12.14
N LYS A 57 -13.62 12.97 -11.96
CA LYS A 57 -13.48 14.32 -12.53
C LYS A 57 -12.65 14.33 -13.82
N ALA A 58 -12.21 13.17 -14.30
CA ALA A 58 -11.47 13.08 -15.55
C ALA A 58 -12.44 13.34 -16.72
N ASN A 59 -12.24 14.46 -17.41
CA ASN A 59 -12.91 14.71 -18.68
C ASN A 59 -12.15 13.97 -19.78
N GLU A 60 -12.85 13.19 -20.60
CA GLU A 60 -12.28 12.64 -21.82
C GLU A 60 -11.80 13.79 -22.72
N ARG A 61 -10.49 13.89 -22.88
CA ARG A 61 -9.86 14.81 -23.84
C ARG A 61 -9.59 14.04 -25.11
N SER A 62 -10.12 14.51 -26.23
CA SER A 62 -9.70 14.04 -27.54
C SER A 62 -8.32 14.62 -27.86
N LEU A 63 -7.33 13.75 -28.01
CA LEU A 63 -5.99 14.14 -28.43
C LEU A 63 -6.01 14.54 -29.91
N LYS A 64 -5.35 15.65 -30.24
CA LYS A 64 -5.16 16.13 -31.60
C LYS A 64 -3.71 16.00 -32.02
N PHE A 65 -3.47 15.90 -33.32
CA PHE A 65 -2.11 15.98 -33.85
C PHE A 65 -1.46 17.30 -33.43
N GLY A 66 -0.21 17.22 -32.97
CA GLY A 66 0.53 18.35 -32.43
C GLY A 66 0.38 18.56 -30.92
N ASP A 67 -0.54 17.86 -30.24
CA ASP A 67 -0.65 17.93 -28.78
C ASP A 67 0.60 17.34 -28.12
N LEU A 68 1.07 18.00 -27.05
CA LEU A 68 2.12 17.48 -26.18
C LEU A 68 1.51 16.68 -25.05
N VAL A 69 1.92 15.42 -24.92
CA VAL A 69 1.43 14.46 -23.93
C VAL A 69 2.56 13.83 -23.16
N LEU A 70 2.26 13.34 -21.96
CA LEU A 70 3.14 12.48 -21.20
C LEU A 70 2.71 11.03 -21.38
N LYS A 71 3.68 10.14 -21.57
CA LYS A 71 3.42 8.70 -21.67
C LYS A 71 3.53 8.08 -20.28
N TRP A 72 2.48 7.36 -19.90
CA TRP A 72 2.44 6.57 -18.68
C TRP A 72 3.26 5.28 -18.83
N ASP A 73 4.18 5.03 -17.90
CA ASP A 73 4.95 3.79 -17.80
C ASP A 73 4.24 2.79 -16.88
N ALA A 74 3.31 2.03 -17.47
CA ALA A 74 2.51 1.04 -16.76
C ALA A 74 3.33 -0.15 -16.22
N ASP A 75 4.49 -0.45 -16.82
CA ASP A 75 5.32 -1.58 -16.41
C ASP A 75 6.06 -1.25 -15.11
N ARG A 76 6.59 -0.02 -15.00
CA ARG A 76 7.17 0.48 -13.74
C ARG A 76 6.16 0.53 -12.60
N GLU A 77 4.92 0.94 -12.87
CA GLU A 77 3.87 0.99 -11.84
C GLU A 77 3.50 -0.39 -11.33
N LYS A 78 3.27 -1.36 -12.23
CA LYS A 78 2.88 -2.73 -11.85
C LYS A 78 3.94 -3.49 -11.06
N LEU A 79 5.21 -3.20 -11.30
CA LEU A 79 6.30 -3.83 -10.55
C LEU A 79 6.37 -3.37 -9.09
N GLY A 80 5.67 -2.28 -8.71
CA GLY A 80 5.74 -1.70 -7.36
C GLY A 80 7.15 -1.20 -6.99
N ARG A 81 8.09 -1.21 -7.94
CA ARG A 81 9.49 -0.80 -7.78
C ARG A 81 9.69 0.64 -8.24
N HIS A 82 8.74 1.52 -7.93
CA HIS A 82 8.94 2.94 -8.10
C HIS A 82 9.00 3.57 -6.70
N SER A 83 10.11 4.22 -6.39
CA SER A 83 10.20 5.07 -5.22
C SER A 83 9.22 6.24 -5.36
N LYS A 84 8.93 6.93 -4.25
CA LYS A 84 8.14 8.18 -4.26
C LYS A 84 8.67 9.22 -5.26
N PHE A 85 9.94 9.13 -5.62
CA PHE A 85 10.64 10.07 -6.50
C PHE A 85 10.87 9.54 -7.92
N ASP A 86 10.45 8.31 -8.22
CA ASP A 86 10.55 7.78 -9.58
C ASP A 86 9.45 8.37 -10.46
N ALA A 87 9.86 8.90 -11.62
CA ALA A 87 8.91 9.39 -12.61
C ALA A 87 8.22 8.21 -13.31
N ILE A 88 6.90 8.10 -13.15
CA ILE A 88 6.03 7.14 -13.84
C ILE A 88 5.58 7.71 -15.21
N TRP A 89 5.74 9.01 -15.41
CA TRP A 89 5.39 9.72 -16.63
C TRP A 89 6.65 10.13 -17.36
N SER A 90 6.72 9.80 -18.65
CA SER A 90 7.85 10.14 -19.55
C SER A 90 7.41 11.14 -20.60
N GLY A 91 8.35 11.96 -21.11
CA GLY A 91 8.09 12.93 -22.17
C GLY A 91 8.64 14.33 -21.86
N PRO A 92 8.14 15.38 -22.54
CA PRO A 92 6.93 15.40 -23.37
C PRO A 92 7.09 14.72 -24.74
N TYR A 93 6.02 14.10 -25.22
CA TYR A 93 5.89 13.53 -26.56
C TYR A 93 4.86 14.31 -27.38
N MET A 94 5.07 14.39 -28.69
CA MET A 94 4.09 15.01 -29.59
C MET A 94 3.23 13.93 -30.25
N VAL A 95 1.92 14.13 -30.27
CA VAL A 95 0.98 13.27 -30.99
C VAL A 95 1.19 13.47 -32.49
N THR A 96 1.69 12.43 -33.16
CA THR A 96 1.93 12.39 -34.61
C THR A 96 0.99 11.37 -35.27
N LYS A 97 0.93 11.39 -36.61
CA LYS A 97 0.06 10.53 -37.41
C LYS A 97 0.51 9.08 -37.44
#